data_AF-A0A958XDB8-F1
#
_entry.id   AF-A0A958XDB8-F1
#
_cell.length_a   1.000
_cell.length_b   1.000
_cell.length_c   1.000
_cell.angle_alpha   90.00
_cell.angle_beta   90.00
_cell.angle_gamma   90.00
#
_symmetry.space_group_name_H-M   'P 1'
#
loop_
_entity.id
_entity.type
_entity.pdbx_description
1 polymer ?
#
loop_
_entity_poly.entity_id
_entity_poly.type
_entity_poly.pdbx_seq_one_letter_code
_entity_poly.pdbx_strand_id
1 'polypeptide(L)'
;MRTIAILLPACALFIRCVNTPQAEPLTPERVADMARSLAAKYDPDFHFDYPMVQVKGGIFTMGCTNQKKGYDTDECPYRDTVNGFQMGIYEVTKYQWMQVMGNNPGAFSDCFDCPANYIS
;
A
#
# COMPACT_ATOMS: atom_id res chain seq x y z
N MET A 1 -49.95 -7.99 -38.77
CA MET A 1 -49.28 -6.70 -38.42
C MET A 1 -49.63 -6.40 -36.96
N ARG A 2 -48.74 -6.25 -35.99
CA ARG A 2 -47.27 -6.31 -35.89
C ARG A 2 -46.94 -6.92 -34.53
N THR A 3 -46.03 -7.89 -34.52
CA THR A 3 -45.35 -8.39 -33.32
C THR A 3 -44.31 -7.34 -32.90
N ILE A 4 -44.29 -6.91 -31.64
CA ILE A 4 -43.18 -6.16 -31.06
C ILE A 4 -42.82 -6.81 -29.74
N ALA A 5 -41.76 -7.61 -29.78
CA ALA A 5 -40.96 -7.97 -28.63
C ALA A 5 -39.99 -6.82 -28.36
N ILE A 6 -39.93 -6.33 -27.12
CA ILE A 6 -38.81 -5.50 -26.65
C ILE A 6 -38.27 -6.18 -25.41
N LEU A 7 -37.14 -6.85 -25.60
CA LEU A 7 -36.25 -7.27 -24.52
C LEU A 7 -35.84 -6.02 -23.73
N LEU A 8 -36.10 -6.03 -22.42
CA LEU A 8 -35.39 -5.16 -21.49
C LEU A 8 -33.99 -5.76 -21.26
N PRO A 9 -32.91 -5.02 -21.54
CA PRO A 9 -31.55 -5.52 -21.43
C PRO A 9 -31.18 -5.67 -19.96
N ALA A 10 -30.29 -6.63 -19.73
CA ALA A 10 -29.71 -6.98 -18.45
C ALA A 10 -29.34 -5.75 -17.62
N CYS A 11 -29.73 -5.79 -16.34
CA CYS A 11 -29.19 -4.96 -15.29
C CYS A 11 -27.69 -5.23 -15.20
N ALA A 12 -26.90 -4.47 -15.96
CA ALA A 12 -25.47 -4.43 -15.80
C ALA A 12 -25.21 -3.87 -14.39
N LEU A 13 -24.86 -4.76 -13.45
CA LEU A 13 -24.10 -4.36 -12.28
C LEU A 13 -22.82 -3.72 -12.81
N PHE A 14 -22.83 -2.40 -12.91
CA PHE A 14 -21.63 -1.60 -13.04
C PHE A 14 -20.78 -1.89 -11.79
N ILE A 15 -19.84 -2.82 -11.92
CA ILE A 15 -18.57 -2.69 -11.20
C ILE A 15 -18.02 -1.36 -11.68
N ARG A 16 -18.26 -0.29 -10.92
CA ARG A 16 -17.52 0.95 -11.13
C ARG A 16 -16.08 0.61 -10.78
N CYS A 17 -15.28 0.38 -11.80
CA CYS A 17 -13.85 0.60 -11.69
C CYS A 17 -13.70 2.03 -11.15
N VAL A 18 -13.23 2.14 -9.91
CA VAL A 18 -12.74 3.42 -9.42
C VAL A 18 -11.56 3.72 -10.32
N ASN A 19 -11.67 4.79 -11.11
CA ASN A 19 -10.51 5.38 -11.76
C ASN A 19 -9.60 5.90 -10.65
N THR A 20 -8.64 5.08 -10.22
CA THR A 20 -7.47 5.59 -9.51
C THR A 20 -6.81 6.57 -10.49
N PRO A 21 -6.57 7.84 -10.12
CA PRO A 21 -5.81 8.72 -10.99
C PRO A 21 -4.46 8.05 -11.24
N GLN A 22 -4.23 7.67 -12.49
CA GLN A 22 -2.95 7.15 -12.93
C GLN A 22 -1.94 8.27 -12.70
N ALA A 23 -0.91 8.02 -11.90
CA ALA A 23 0.13 9.02 -11.64
C ALA A 23 0.63 9.59 -12.97
N GLU A 24 0.74 10.92 -13.04
CA GLU A 24 1.11 11.60 -14.28
C GLU A 24 2.44 11.06 -14.83
N PRO A 25 2.58 10.93 -16.17
CA PRO A 25 3.79 10.44 -16.80
C PRO A 25 5.01 11.20 -16.29
N LEU A 26 6.03 10.46 -15.83
CA LEU A 26 7.27 11.06 -15.39
C LEU A 26 7.95 11.75 -16.58
N THR A 27 8.15 13.06 -16.49
CA THR A 27 8.85 13.81 -17.52
C THR A 27 10.34 13.45 -17.51
N PRO A 28 11.05 13.56 -18.63
CA PRO A 28 12.50 13.33 -18.68
C PRO A 28 13.27 14.22 -17.69
N GLU A 29 12.76 15.42 -17.39
CA GLU A 29 13.30 16.32 -16.36
C GLU A 29 13.12 15.73 -14.95
N ARG A 30 11.92 15.22 -14.62
CA ARG A 30 11.67 14.52 -13.34
C ARG A 30 12.54 13.28 -13.20
N VAL A 31 12.77 12.53 -14.29
CA VAL A 31 13.68 11.38 -14.29
C VAL A 31 15.14 11.81 -14.11
N ALA A 32 15.56 12.91 -14.73
CA ALA A 32 16.90 13.45 -14.59
C ALA A 32 17.16 14.03 -13.19
N ASP A 33 16.16 14.63 -12.55
CA ASP A 33 16.23 15.12 -11.18
C ASP A 33 16.26 13.96 -10.18
N MET A 34 15.46 12.90 -10.40
CA MET A 34 15.57 11.63 -9.67
C MET A 34 16.93 10.94 -9.89
N ALA A 35 17.49 11.03 -11.09
CA ALA A 35 18.82 10.48 -11.39
C ALA A 35 19.95 11.32 -10.76
N ARG A 36 19.74 12.63 -10.56
CA ARG A 36 20.70 13.51 -9.89
C ARG A 36 20.61 13.36 -8.36
N SER A 37 19.47 12.96 -7.80
CA SER A 37 19.31 12.60 -6.38
C SER A 37 19.94 11.25 -6.02
N LEU A 38 20.26 10.38 -6.98
CA LEU A 38 21.00 9.13 -6.74
C LEU A 38 22.45 9.36 -6.26
N ALA A 39 23.02 10.55 -6.46
CA ALA A 39 24.36 10.88 -5.99
C ALA A 39 24.38 11.42 -4.53
N ALA A 40 23.23 11.84 -3.99
CA ALA A 40 23.10 12.30 -2.61
C ALA A 40 22.20 11.34 -1.84
N LYS A 41 22.80 10.23 -1.39
CA LYS A 41 22.15 9.19 -0.57
C LYS A 41 21.59 9.72 0.76
N TYR A 42 22.08 10.88 1.21
CA TYR A 42 21.59 11.63 2.35
C TYR A 42 21.01 12.95 1.84
N ASP A 43 19.75 13.23 2.16
CA ASP A 43 19.10 14.50 1.86
C ASP A 43 18.97 15.32 3.16
N PRO A 44 19.75 16.40 3.34
CA PRO A 44 19.67 17.24 4.54
C PRO A 44 18.32 17.95 4.69
N ASP A 45 17.55 18.08 3.61
CA ASP A 45 16.22 18.71 3.58
C ASP A 45 15.10 17.66 3.63
N PHE A 46 15.43 16.39 3.89
CA PHE A 46 14.45 15.32 3.99
C PHE A 46 13.42 15.60 5.08
N HIS A 47 12.18 15.80 4.64
CA HIS A 47 11.03 15.86 5.53
C HIS A 47 10.32 14.50 5.54
N PHE A 48 10.20 13.88 6.72
CA PHE A 48 9.49 12.61 6.87
C PHE A 48 7.98 12.86 6.84
N ASP A 49 7.45 13.14 5.65
CA ASP A 49 6.01 13.19 5.39
C ASP A 49 5.56 11.78 4.99
N TYR A 50 5.18 10.99 6.01
CA TYR A 50 4.75 9.62 5.80
C TYR A 50 3.23 9.54 5.80
N PRO A 51 2.59 9.10 4.71
CA PRO A 51 1.14 9.10 4.61
C PRO A 51 0.55 8.10 5.61
N MET A 52 -0.20 8.64 6.57
CA MET A 52 -0.90 7.88 7.61
C MET A 52 -2.40 7.92 7.37
N VAL A 53 -3.08 6.83 7.69
CA VAL A 53 -4.54 6.75 7.71
C VAL A 53 -5.03 6.52 9.14
N GLN A 54 -6.13 7.19 9.51
CA GLN A 54 -6.81 6.94 10.77
C GLN A 54 -7.62 5.64 10.68
N VAL A 55 -7.25 4.67 11.51
CA VAL A 55 -8.01 3.45 11.74
C VAL A 55 -8.96 3.72 12.91
N LYS A 56 -10.26 3.46 12.69
CA LYS A 56 -11.27 3.60 13.75
C LYS A 56 -11.12 2.46 14.74
N GLY A 57 -11.24 2.79 16.03
CA GLY A 57 -11.31 1.77 17.07
C GLY A 57 -12.58 0.93 16.95
N GLY A 58 -12.55 -0.29 17.47
CA GLY A 58 -13.64 -1.23 17.37
C GLY A 58 -13.28 -2.62 17.85
N ILE A 59 -14.21 -3.54 17.63
CA ILE A 59 -14.08 -4.96 17.96
C ILE A 59 -13.97 -5.74 16.65
N PHE A 60 -13.00 -6.64 16.55
CA PHE A 60 -12.82 -7.51 15.40
C PHE A 60 -12.40 -8.92 15.82
N THR A 61 -12.50 -9.88 14.89
CA THR A 61 -11.98 -11.22 15.08
C THR A 61 -10.63 -11.32 14.36
N MET A 62 -9.55 -11.47 15.12
CA MET A 62 -8.21 -11.75 14.60
C MET A 62 -8.05 -13.26 14.37
N GLY A 63 -7.26 -13.66 13.37
CA GLY A 63 -7.04 -15.07 13.01
C GLY A 63 -7.97 -15.58 11.91
N CYS A 64 -7.76 -16.83 11.48
CA CYS A 64 -8.43 -17.41 10.33
C CYS A 64 -9.81 -17.99 10.69
N THR A 65 -10.89 -17.28 10.35
CA THR A 65 -12.27 -17.75 10.59
C THR A 65 -12.74 -18.79 9.56
N ASN A 66 -12.00 -18.98 8.47
CA ASN A 66 -12.40 -19.81 7.33
C ASN A 66 -11.45 -21.00 7.16
N GLN A 67 -11.85 -22.17 7.67
CA GLN A 67 -11.09 -23.43 7.60
C GLN A 67 -10.85 -23.98 6.17
N LYS A 68 -11.24 -23.25 5.12
CA LYS A 68 -11.25 -23.75 3.73
C LYS A 68 -9.95 -23.48 2.95
N LYS A 69 -8.96 -22.77 3.51
CA LYS A 69 -7.65 -22.55 2.88
C LYS A 69 -6.55 -22.54 3.94
N GLY A 70 -5.35 -22.97 3.53
CA GLY A 70 -4.16 -23.21 4.36
C GLY A 70 -3.93 -22.14 5.42
N TYR A 71 -4.40 -22.45 6.62
CA TYR A 71 -4.16 -21.69 7.82
C TYR A 71 -3.04 -22.40 8.59
N ASP A 72 -2.15 -21.62 9.16
CA ASP A 72 -1.17 -22.16 10.11
C ASP A 72 -1.84 -22.39 11.47
N THR A 73 -1.29 -23.32 12.26
CA THR A 73 -1.93 -23.78 13.50
C THR A 73 -2.04 -22.71 14.58
N ASP A 74 -1.26 -21.63 14.45
CA ASP A 74 -1.25 -20.48 15.35
C ASP A 74 -2.22 -19.36 14.94
N GLU A 75 -2.88 -19.45 13.78
CA GLU A 75 -3.87 -18.46 13.32
C GLU A 75 -5.28 -18.68 13.92
N CYS A 76 -5.37 -19.11 15.18
CA CYS A 76 -6.64 -19.40 15.85
C CYS A 76 -7.51 -18.12 16.01
N PRO A 77 -8.80 -18.15 15.63
CA PRO A 77 -9.69 -17.02 15.81
C PRO A 77 -9.85 -16.56 17.25
N TYR A 78 -9.71 -15.26 17.50
CA TYR A 78 -9.99 -14.63 18.79
C TYR A 78 -10.61 -13.23 18.61
N ARG A 79 -11.53 -12.83 19.49
CA ARG A 79 -12.18 -11.50 19.44
C ARG A 79 -11.39 -10.51 20.27
N ASP A 80 -10.95 -9.43 19.64
CA ASP A 80 -10.16 -8.38 20.28
C ASP A 80 -10.81 -6.99 20.12
N THR A 81 -10.46 -6.07 21.02
CA THR A 81 -10.91 -4.67 21.04
C THR A 81 -9.71 -3.75 20.97
N VAL A 82 -9.67 -2.90 19.96
CA VAL A 82 -8.59 -1.93 19.75
C VAL A 82 -9.12 -0.50 19.77
N ASN A 83 -8.36 0.41 20.38
CA ASN A 83 -8.61 1.84 20.30
C ASN A 83 -8.34 2.36 18.89
N GLY A 84 -8.83 3.56 18.56
CA GLY A 84 -8.47 4.21 17.30
C GLY A 84 -6.99 4.57 17.28
N PHE A 85 -6.34 4.37 16.14
CA PHE A 85 -4.91 4.64 15.94
C PHE A 85 -4.62 5.06 14.49
N GLN A 86 -3.42 5.54 14.23
CA GLN A 86 -2.97 5.85 12.86
C GLN A 86 -2.02 4.75 12.37
N MET A 87 -2.14 4.37 11.10
CA MET A 87 -1.28 3.38 10.45
C MET A 87 -0.72 3.94 9.14
N GLY A 88 0.51 3.58 8.80
CA GLY A 88 1.05 3.85 7.47
C GLY A 88 0.20 3.19 6.39
N ILE A 89 -0.01 3.88 5.27
CA ILE A 89 -0.71 3.26 4.13
C ILE A 89 0.22 2.33 3.32
N TYR A 90 1.53 2.40 3.56
CA TYR A 90 2.55 1.56 2.94
C TYR A 90 3.48 0.98 4.01
N GLU A 91 4.47 0.20 3.60
CA GLU A 91 5.62 -0.16 4.43
C GLU A 91 6.65 0.98 4.40
N VAL A 92 7.57 1.03 5.37
CA VAL A 92 8.66 2.00 5.36
C VAL A 92 9.63 1.62 4.26
N THR A 93 9.95 2.55 3.37
CA THR A 93 10.88 2.30 2.26
C THR A 93 12.34 2.29 2.73
N LYS A 94 13.24 1.66 1.97
CA LYS A 94 14.69 1.71 2.24
C LYS A 94 15.23 3.12 2.22
N TYR A 95 14.74 3.96 1.31
CA TYR A 95 15.07 5.38 1.26
C TYR A 95 14.72 6.07 2.57
N GLN A 96 13.47 5.97 3.01
CA GLN A 96 13.01 6.57 4.27
C GLN A 96 13.81 6.06 5.48
N TRP A 97 14.07 4.76 5.55
CA TRP A 97 14.94 4.18 6.57
C TRP A 97 16.33 4.81 6.56
N MET A 98 16.97 4.86 5.40
CA MET A 98 18.31 5.41 5.23
C MET A 98 18.42 6.86 5.65
N GLN A 99 17.41 7.68 5.37
CA GLN A 99 17.44 9.09 5.75
C GLN A 99 17.42 9.29 7.26
N VAL A 100 16.78 8.38 7.99
CA VAL A 100 16.71 8.44 9.46
C VAL A 100 17.90 7.71 10.11
N MET A 101 18.27 6.55 9.57
CA MET A 101 19.20 5.61 10.21
C MET A 101 20.63 5.64 9.63
N GLY A 102 20.83 6.27 8.47
CA GLY A 102 22.14 6.46 7.83
C GLY A 102 22.71 5.23 7.11
N ASN A 103 22.00 4.10 7.09
CA ASN A 103 22.44 2.86 6.45
C ASN A 103 21.35 2.24 5.56
N ASN A 104 21.76 1.51 4.52
CA ASN A 104 20.82 0.83 3.61
C ASN A 104 20.44 -0.54 4.19
N PRO A 105 19.15 -0.81 4.50
CA PRO A 105 18.74 -2.08 5.06
C PRO A 105 18.56 -3.16 3.98
N GLY A 106 18.65 -4.43 4.38
CA GLY A 106 18.32 -5.56 3.53
C GLY A 106 19.41 -6.09 2.61
N ALA A 107 19.13 -7.24 1.99
CA ALA A 107 20.11 -7.98 1.18
C ALA A 107 20.39 -7.36 -0.20
N PHE A 108 19.37 -6.75 -0.83
CA PHE A 108 19.49 -6.12 -2.15
C PHE A 108 19.67 -4.60 -2.01
N SER A 109 20.71 -4.05 -2.61
CA SER A 109 21.13 -2.66 -2.39
C SER A 109 20.52 -1.64 -3.35
N ASP A 110 19.84 -2.09 -4.41
CA ASP A 110 19.52 -1.31 -5.61
C ASP A 110 18.03 -0.89 -5.74
N CYS A 111 17.20 -1.18 -4.75
CA CYS A 111 15.80 -0.72 -4.73
C CYS A 111 15.51 0.17 -3.50
N PHE A 112 15.51 1.49 -3.69
CA PHE A 112 15.28 2.46 -2.61
C PHE A 112 13.81 2.65 -2.23
N ASP A 113 12.90 2.44 -3.18
CA ASP A 113 11.44 2.50 -2.95
C ASP A 113 10.86 1.18 -2.43
N CYS A 114 11.68 0.14 -2.32
CA CYS A 114 11.26 -1.14 -1.75
C CYS A 114 11.10 -1.05 -0.23
N PRO A 115 10.32 -1.96 0.37
CA PRO A 115 10.23 -2.08 1.82
C PRO A 115 11.61 -2.31 2.46
N ALA A 116 11.87 -1.61 3.55
CA ALA A 116 12.99 -1.88 4.42
C ALA A 116 12.79 -3.27 5.07
N ASN A 117 13.80 -4.13 4.94
CA ASN A 117 13.74 -5.52 5.43
C ASN A 117 15.09 -5.94 6.05
N TYR A 118 15.10 -7.10 6.73
CA TYR A 118 16.24 -7.60 7.51
C TYR A 118 16.68 -6.62 8.63
N ILE A 119 15.70 -6.08 9.33
CA ILE A 119 15.86 -5.18 10.48
C ILE A 119 15.17 -5.85 11.67
N SER A 120 15.78 -5.80 12.86
CA SER A 120 15.25 -6.36 14.12
C SER A 120 15.28 -5.33 15.23
#